data_AF-A0A2R6RBC3-F1
#
_entry.id   AF-A0A2R6RBC3-F1
#
_cell.length_a   1.000
_cell.length_b   1.000
_cell.length_c   1.000
_cell.angle_alpha   90.00
_cell.angle_beta   90.00
_cell.angle_gamma   90.00
#
_symmetry.space_group_name_H-M   'P 1'
#
loop_
_entity.id
_entity.type
_entity.pdbx_description
1 polymer ?
#
loop_
_entity_poly.entity_id
_entity_poly.type
_entity_poly.pdbx_seq_one_letter_code
_entity_poly.pdbx_strand_id
1 'polypeptide(L)' 'MASPRAQPPPYPSAARIADSSCYAQYTASLKCLEEFNSDKSKCQEHFDIYKECKKKEREARLERNRNRSLFS' A
#
# COMPACT_ATOMS: atom_id res chain seq x y z
N MET A 1 32.42 6.66 0.08
CA MET A 1 31.23 6.95 -0.76
C MET A 1 30.06 6.15 -0.20
N ALA A 2 29.25 6.72 0.70
CA ALA A 2 28.12 6.01 1.33
C ALA A 2 26.86 6.21 0.47
N SER A 3 26.29 5.10 0.00
CA SER A 3 25.11 5.05 -0.88
C SER A 3 23.96 5.91 -0.36
N PRO A 4 23.28 6.69 -1.23
CA PRO A 4 22.10 7.42 -0.81
C PRO A 4 21.06 6.38 -0.43
N ARG A 5 20.64 6.39 0.84
CA ARG A 5 19.40 5.75 1.28
C ARG A 5 18.30 6.27 0.36
N ALA A 6 17.94 5.45 -0.64
CA ALA A 6 16.87 5.74 -1.57
C ALA A 6 15.60 5.96 -0.74
N GLN A 7 15.27 7.22 -0.50
CA GLN A 7 14.00 7.59 0.08
C GLN A 7 12.96 7.05 -0.90
N PRO A 8 12.04 6.17 -0.47
CA PRO A 8 10.98 5.74 -1.35
C PRO A 8 10.24 7.00 -1.80
N PRO A 9 9.90 7.13 -3.10
CA PRO A 9 9.12 8.27 -3.57
C PRO A 9 7.88 8.46 -2.68
N PRO A 10 7.42 9.69 -2.46
CA PRO A 10 6.29 9.99 -1.57
C PRO A 10 5.01 9.23 -1.98
N TYR A 11 4.95 8.77 -3.23
CA TYR A 11 4.00 7.77 -3.70
C TYR A 11 4.70 6.53 -4.25
N PRO A 12 4.30 5.31 -3.84
CA PRO A 12 4.72 4.11 -4.53
C PRO A 12 4.30 4.20 -6.00
N SER A 13 5.23 3.93 -6.92
CA SER A 13 4.94 3.89 -8.35
C SER A 13 3.75 2.96 -8.61
N ALA A 14 2.81 3.34 -9.47
CA ALA A 14 1.62 2.55 -9.79
C ALA A 14 1.92 1.07 -10.11
N ALA A 15 3.08 0.81 -10.75
CA ALA A 15 3.58 -0.54 -11.00
C ALA A 15 3.76 -1.38 -9.71
N ARG A 16 4.32 -0.79 -8.65
CA ARG A 16 4.49 -1.46 -7.35
C ARG A 16 3.19 -1.60 -6.55
N ILE A 17 2.15 -0.85 -6.91
CA ILE A 17 0.81 -1.00 -6.33
C ILE A 17 0.08 -2.14 -7.04
N ALA A 18 0.29 -2.31 -8.36
CA ALA A 18 -0.28 -3.41 -9.14
C ALA A 18 0.18 -4.79 -8.67
N ASP A 19 1.43 -4.91 -8.21
CA ASP A 19 1.98 -6.16 -7.67
C ASP A 19 1.53 -6.45 -6.22
N SER A 20 0.86 -5.49 -5.55
CA SER A 20 0.40 -5.63 -4.18
C SER A 20 -0.96 -6.33 -4.14
N SER A 21 -1.14 -7.18 -3.13
CA SER A 21 -2.45 -7.79 -2.82
C SER A 21 -3.56 -6.76 -2.57
N CYS A 22 -3.18 -5.49 -2.33
CA CYS A 22 -4.08 -4.36 -2.09
C CYS A 22 -4.53 -3.63 -3.36
N TYR A 23 -4.07 -4.06 -4.54
CA TYR A 23 -4.39 -3.39 -5.81
C TYR A 23 -5.89 -3.35 -6.10
N ALA A 24 -6.62 -4.43 -5.80
CA ALA A 24 -8.05 -4.51 -6.05
C ALA A 24 -8.82 -3.41 -5.32
N GLN A 25 -8.48 -3.12 -4.07
CA GLN A 25 -9.11 -2.11 -3.23
C GLN A 25 -8.70 -0.70 -3.64
N TYR A 26 -7.45 -0.53 -4.09
CA TYR A 26 -7.00 0.73 -4.69
C TYR A 26 -7.81 1.04 -5.95
N THR A 27 -7.94 0.08 -6.89
CA THR A 27 -8.75 0.27 -8.09
C THR A 27 -10.23 0.47 -7.78
N ALA A 28 -10.78 -0.20 -6.76
CA ALA A 28 -12.14 0.03 -6.29
C ALA A 28 -12.34 1.46 -5.73
N SER A 29 -11.38 1.97 -4.97
CA SER A 29 -11.42 3.35 -4.45
C SER A 29 -11.38 4.39 -5.58
N LEU A 30 -10.60 4.13 -6.64
CA LEU A 30 -10.52 5.00 -7.81
C LEU A 30 -11.83 4.99 -8.60
N LYS A 31 -12.39 3.80 -8.87
CA LYS A 31 -13.70 3.67 -9.54
C LYS A 31 -14.81 4.38 -8.77
N CYS A 32 -14.80 4.26 -7.44
CA CYS A 32 -15.75 4.96 -6.59
C CYS A 32 -15.61 6.49 -6.72
N LEU A 33 -14.38 7.02 -6.77
CA LEU A 33 -14.17 8.45 -7.02
C LEU A 33 -14.67 8.89 -8.41
N GLU A 34 -14.52 8.05 -9.44
CA GLU A 34 -15.05 8.32 -10.79
C GLU A 34 -16.58 8.36 -10.79
N GLU A 35 -17.22 7.43 -10.10
CA GLU A 35 -18.68 7.29 -10.07
C GLU A 35 -19.36 8.39 -9.23
N PHE A 36 -18.74 8.77 -8.10
CA PHE A 36 -19.30 9.77 -7.20
C PHE A 36 -18.74 11.18 -7.41
N ASN A 37 -18.12 11.51 -8.55
CA ASN A 37 -17.54 12.85 -8.80
C ASN A 37 -16.58 13.32 -7.69
N SER A 38 -15.69 12.43 -7.23
CA SER A 38 -14.72 12.68 -6.16
C SER A 38 -15.31 12.89 -4.75
N ASP A 39 -16.53 12.41 -4.50
CA ASP A 39 -17.18 12.47 -3.19
C ASP A 39 -16.56 11.44 -2.22
N LYS A 40 -15.41 11.81 -1.66
CA LYS A 40 -14.54 10.95 -0.83
C LYS A 40 -15.28 10.28 0.33
N SER A 41 -16.29 10.94 0.89
CA SER A 41 -17.06 10.41 2.01
C SER A 41 -17.75 9.08 1.70
N LYS A 42 -18.16 8.86 0.46
CA LYS A 42 -18.80 7.60 0.02
C LYS A 42 -17.78 6.49 -0.26
N CYS A 43 -16.55 6.88 -0.60
CA CYS A 43 -15.47 5.97 -0.94
C CYS A 43 -14.49 5.71 0.22
N GLN A 44 -14.78 6.28 1.39
CA GLN A 44 -13.91 6.25 2.57
C GLN A 44 -13.59 4.80 2.98
N GLU A 45 -14.59 3.92 2.93
CA GLU A 45 -14.43 2.49 3.23
C GLU A 45 -13.38 1.82 2.34
N HIS A 46 -13.40 2.08 1.03
CA HIS A 46 -12.39 1.53 0.11
C HIS A 46 -10.98 2.03 0.42
N PHE A 47 -10.83 3.29 0.82
CA PHE A 47 -9.55 3.85 1.24
C PHE A 47 -9.07 3.23 2.55
N ASP A 48 -9.96 3.01 3.52
CA ASP A 48 -9.60 2.44 4.81
C ASP A 48 -9.23 0.96 4.69
N ILE A 49 -9.96 0.18 3.87
CA ILE A 49 -9.56 -1.20 3.54
C ILE A 49 -8.21 -1.21 2.82
N TYR A 50 -7.95 -0.29 1.88
CA TYR A 50 -6.65 -0.18 1.22
C TYR A 50 -5.51 0.14 2.20
N LYS A 51 -5.72 1.06 3.15
CA LYS A 51 -4.74 1.37 4.21
C LYS A 51 -4.46 0.17 5.09
N GLU A 52 -5.51 -0.53 5.53
CA GLU A 52 -5.39 -1.73 6.36
C GLU A 52 -4.64 -2.84 5.61
N CYS A 53 -4.92 -3.02 4.32
CA CYS A 53 -4.20 -3.96 3.49
C CYS A 53 -2.70 -3.60 3.40
N LYS A 54 -2.37 -2.34 3.12
CA LYS A 54 -0.98 -1.85 3.09
C LYS A 54 -0.26 -2.03 4.43
N LYS A 55 -0.98 -1.87 5.54
CA LYS A 55 -0.47 -2.10 6.89
C LYS A 55 -0.14 -3.58 7.12
N LYS A 56 -1.04 -4.49 6.73
CA LYS A 56 -0.81 -5.94 6.80
C LYS A 56 0.38 -6.39 5.96
N GLU A 57 0.54 -5.88 4.73
CA GLU A 57 1.73 -6.21 3.92
C GLU A 57 3.03 -5.76 4.59
N ARG A 58 3.02 -4.60 5.24
CA ARG A 58 4.17 -4.09 6.00
C ARG A 58 4.47 -4.96 7.21
N GLU A 59 3.45 -5.36 7.95
CA GLU A 59 3.57 -6.25 9.12
C GLU A 59 4.11 -7.63 8.72
N ALA A 60 3.56 -8.25 7.68
CA ALA A 60 4.05 -9.53 7.15
C ALA A 60 5.51 -9.44 6.65
N ARG A 61 5.93 -8.28 6.14
CA ARG A 61 7.34 -8.06 5.76
C ARG A 61 8.24 -7.88 6.99
N LEU A 62 7.76 -7.20 8.02
CA LEU A 62 8.48 -7.02 9.28
C LEU A 62 8.62 -8.35 10.04
N GLU A 63 7.58 -9.18 10.08
CA GLU A 63 7.62 -10.51 10.70
C GLU A 63 8.63 -11.41 10.00
N ARG A 64 8.61 -11.47 8.66
CA ARG A 64 9.63 -12.20 7.88
C ARG A 64 11.05 -11.70 8.17
N ASN A 65 11.25 -10.39 8.25
CA ASN A 65 12.56 -9.82 8.57
C ASN A 65 13.02 -10.16 9.99
N ARG A 66 12.10 -10.11 10.96
CA ARG A 66 12.35 -10.47 12.36
C ARG A 66 12.72 -11.94 12.48
N ASN A 67 11.96 -12.84 11.83
CA ASN A 67 12.28 -14.26 11.82
C ASN A 67 13.64 -14.53 11.15
N ARG A 68 13.97 -13.83 10.06
CA ARG A 68 15.28 -13.97 9.40
C ARG A 68 16.45 -13.52 10.28
N SER A 69 16.25 -12.51 11.13
CA SER A 69 17.28 -12.04 12.08
C SER A 69 17.52 -12.98 13.27
N LEU A 70 16.58 -13.88 13.57
CA LEU A 70 16.70 -14.84 14.67
C LEU A 70 17.42 -16.13 14.27
N PHE A 71 17.69 -16.33 12.99
CA PHE A 71 18.42 -17.48 12.44
C PHE A 71 19.73 -17.07 11.72
N SER A 72 20.30 -15.89 12.04
CA SER A 72 21.65 -15.46 11.61
C SER A 72 22.62 -15.46 12.78
#